data_AF-A0A507ZTR5-F1
#
_entry.id   AF-A0A507ZTR5-F1
#
_cell.length_a   1.000
_cell.length_b   1.000
_cell.length_c   1.000
_cell.angle_alpha   90.00
_cell.angle_beta   90.00
_cell.angle_gamma   90.00
#
_symmetry.space_group_name_H-M   'P 1'
#
loop_
_entity.id
_entity.type
_entity.pdbx_description
1 polymer ?
#
loop_
_entity_poly.entity_id
_entity_poly.type
_entity_poly.pdbx_seq_one_letter_code
_entity_poly.pdbx_strand_id
1 'polypeptide(L)'
;MNAPRLLSIACLLALAVGSMAAVLSGAAYLERLLPGGLPLGNALVALGLVAAAAAAWRLAPRRTWAAGVSGIVLLLAAAWLPVSTALAGNLALNFSDDRGSTWLVFSLGLLLAILVSLAWATFAAWRCAIRARRR
;
A
#
# COMPACT_ATOMS: atom_id res chain seq x y z
N MET A 1 -4.39 -11.88 19.69
CA MET A 1 -4.67 -11.82 18.23
C MET A 1 -4.76 -13.25 17.74
N ASN A 2 -5.77 -13.61 16.95
CA ASN A 2 -5.95 -14.99 16.52
C ASN A 2 -4.94 -15.34 15.41
N ALA A 3 -4.43 -16.57 15.40
CA ALA A 3 -3.49 -17.08 14.39
C ALA A 3 -3.86 -16.73 12.92
N PRO A 4 -5.12 -16.88 12.46
CA PRO A 4 -5.47 -16.53 11.07
C PRO A 4 -5.29 -15.05 10.75
N ARG A 5 -5.47 -14.16 11.73
CA ARG A 5 -5.25 -12.72 11.53
C ARG A 5 -3.77 -12.41 11.37
N LEU A 6 -2.92 -13.00 12.20
CA LEU A 6 -1.46 -12.85 12.09
C LEU A 6 -0.95 -13.35 10.74
N LEU A 7 -1.38 -14.54 10.32
CA LEU A 7 -1.02 -15.10 9.03
C LEU A 7 -1.42 -14.16 7.89
N SER A 8 -2.66 -13.64 7.90
CA SER A 8 -3.10 -12.70 6.87
C SER A 8 -2.27 -11.42 6.80
N ILE A 9 -1.83 -10.88 7.95
CA ILE A 9 -0.97 -9.69 7.99
C ILE A 9 0.41 -10.02 7.44
N ALA A 10 0.98 -11.17 7.82
CA ALA A 10 2.28 -11.63 7.32
C ALA A 10 2.26 -11.83 5.80
N CYS A 11 1.21 -12.46 5.25
CA CYS A 11 1.05 -12.62 3.81
C CYS A 11 0.96 -11.28 3.08
N LEU A 12 0.20 -10.31 3.61
CA LEU A 12 0.08 -8.98 3.02
C LEU A 12 1.42 -8.22 3.05
N LEU A 13 2.17 -8.30 4.15
CA LEU A 13 3.50 -7.70 4.24
C LEU A 13 4.50 -8.36 3.29
N ALA A 14 4.50 -9.69 3.21
CA ALA A 14 5.34 -10.43 2.27
C ALA A 14 5.00 -10.05 0.81
N LEU A 15 3.72 -9.91 0.48
CA LEU A 15 3.27 -9.46 -0.83
C LEU A 15 3.72 -8.02 -1.13
N ALA A 16 3.58 -7.11 -0.15
CA ALA A 16 4.02 -5.74 -0.30
C ALA A 16 5.53 -5.64 -0.55
N VAL A 17 6.33 -6.31 0.29
CA VAL A 17 7.78 -6.35 0.17
C VAL A 17 8.20 -7.00 -1.14
N GLY A 18 7.62 -8.14 -1.50
CA GLY A 18 7.93 -8.86 -2.74
C GLY A 18 7.60 -8.02 -3.99
N SER A 19 6.46 -7.33 -3.99
CA SER A 19 6.07 -6.45 -5.09
C SER A 19 7.03 -5.27 -5.24
N MET A 20 7.39 -4.62 -4.13
CA MET A 20 8.34 -3.49 -4.15
C MET A 20 9.75 -3.93 -4.52
N ALA A 21 10.21 -5.08 -4.01
CA ALA A 21 11.50 -5.65 -4.37
C ALA A 21 11.57 -6.00 -5.86
N ALA A 22 10.49 -6.57 -6.42
CA ALA A 22 10.38 -6.84 -7.84
C ALA A 22 10.50 -5.54 -8.66
N VAL A 23 9.77 -4.49 -8.30
CA VAL A 23 9.84 -3.19 -9.01
C VAL A 23 11.24 -2.57 -8.90
N LEU A 24 11.82 -2.54 -7.69
CA LEU A 24 13.14 -1.97 -7.44
C LEU A 24 14.28 -2.75 -8.11
N SER A 25 14.06 -4.01 -8.49
CA SER A 25 15.04 -4.80 -9.25
C SER A 25 15.30 -4.27 -10.65
N GLY A 26 14.39 -3.46 -11.22
CA GLY A 26 14.50 -2.93 -12.58
C GLY A 26 14.48 -4.03 -13.65
N ALA A 27 13.94 -5.21 -13.34
CA ALA A 27 13.96 -6.33 -14.26
C ALA A 27 13.09 -6.09 -15.51
N ALA A 28 13.58 -6.50 -16.68
CA ALA A 28 12.92 -6.29 -17.98
C ALA A 28 11.49 -6.89 -18.05
N TYR A 29 11.17 -7.90 -17.23
CA TYR A 29 9.81 -8.45 -17.22
C TYR A 29 8.76 -7.46 -16.71
N LEU A 30 9.15 -6.40 -16.00
CA LEU A 30 8.23 -5.37 -15.48
C LEU A 30 7.55 -4.57 -16.60
N GLU A 31 8.16 -4.51 -17.78
CA GLU A 31 7.59 -3.84 -18.96
C GLU A 31 6.57 -4.71 -19.69
N ARG A 32 6.46 -6.00 -19.34
CA ARG A 32 5.48 -6.90 -19.97
C ARG A 32 4.06 -6.39 -19.70
N LEU A 33 3.28 -6.31 -20.76
CA LEU A 33 1.88 -5.89 -20.69
C LEU A 33 1.00 -7.05 -20.23
N LEU A 34 0.18 -6.79 -19.22
CA LEU A 34 -0.90 -7.67 -18.80
C LEU A 34 -2.08 -7.56 -19.78
N PRO A 35 -3.03 -8.52 -19.77
CA PRO A 35 -4.29 -8.37 -20.49
C PRO A 35 -4.94 -7.02 -20.15
N GLY A 36 -5.30 -6.27 -21.19
CA GLY A 36 -5.79 -4.89 -21.06
C GLY A 36 -4.72 -3.80 -21.21
N GLY A 37 -3.44 -4.13 -21.37
CA GLY A 37 -2.37 -3.18 -21.68
C GLY A 37 -1.71 -2.50 -20.48
N LEU A 38 -1.97 -2.97 -19.26
CA LEU A 38 -1.32 -2.46 -18.04
C LEU A 38 0.08 -3.07 -17.90
N PRO A 39 1.17 -2.27 -17.81
CA PRO A 39 2.49 -2.81 -17.52
C PRO A 39 2.51 -3.53 -16.17
N LEU A 40 3.17 -4.68 -16.12
CA LEU A 40 3.30 -5.49 -14.91
C LEU A 40 3.93 -4.69 -13.75
N GLY A 41 4.90 -3.82 -14.03
CA GLY A 41 5.48 -2.93 -13.03
C GLY A 41 4.43 -2.04 -12.33
N ASN A 42 3.54 -1.41 -13.10
CA ASN A 42 2.48 -0.55 -12.55
C ASN A 42 1.48 -1.36 -11.71
N ALA A 43 1.16 -2.58 -12.14
CA ALA A 43 0.31 -3.50 -11.39
C ALA A 43 0.97 -3.91 -10.05
N LEU A 44 2.27 -4.20 -10.04
CA LEU A 44 3.01 -4.56 -8.84
C LEU A 44 3.14 -3.38 -7.86
N VAL A 45 3.35 -2.16 -8.35
CA VAL A 45 3.32 -0.95 -7.49
C VAL A 45 1.96 -0.83 -6.81
N ALA A 46 0.87 -0.87 -7.57
CA ALA A 46 -0.48 -0.77 -7.02
C ALA A 46 -0.75 -1.89 -6.00
N LEU A 47 -0.39 -3.12 -6.34
CA LEU A 47 -0.56 -4.28 -5.45
C LEU A 47 0.22 -4.12 -4.15
N GLY A 48 1.48 -3.67 -4.22
CA GLY A 48 2.30 -3.48 -3.04
C GLY A 48 1.80 -2.37 -2.12
N LEU A 49 1.35 -1.24 -2.69
CA LEU A 49 0.75 -0.15 -1.92
C LEU A 49 -0.53 -0.61 -1.20
N VAL A 50 -1.44 -1.27 -1.92
CA VAL A 50 -2.69 -1.80 -1.36
C VAL A 50 -2.42 -2.86 -0.30
N ALA A 51 -1.48 -3.78 -0.53
CA ALA A 51 -1.13 -4.82 0.42
C ALA A 51 -0.55 -4.24 1.72
N ALA A 52 0.35 -3.26 1.63
CA ALA A 52 0.91 -2.57 2.79
C ALA A 52 -0.16 -1.80 3.58
N ALA A 53 -1.02 -1.04 2.91
CA ALA A 53 -2.12 -0.31 3.54
C ALA A 53 -3.13 -1.27 4.20
N ALA A 54 -3.44 -2.39 3.55
CA ALA A 54 -4.33 -3.42 4.08
C ALA A 54 -3.72 -4.10 5.32
N ALA A 55 -2.40 -4.33 5.34
CA ALA A 55 -1.69 -4.82 6.52
C ALA A 55 -1.81 -3.82 7.68
N ALA A 56 -1.58 -2.53 7.44
CA ALA A 56 -1.75 -1.47 8.46
C ALA A 56 -3.15 -1.50 9.06
N TRP A 57 -4.18 -1.50 8.21
CA TRP A 57 -5.58 -1.50 8.62
C TRP A 57 -5.96 -2.77 9.39
N ARG A 58 -5.50 -3.94 8.94
CA ARG A 58 -5.74 -5.22 9.64
C ARG A 58 -4.93 -5.34 10.92
N LEU A 59 -3.83 -4.63 11.09
CA LEU A 59 -3.04 -4.62 12.32
C LEU A 59 -3.66 -3.70 13.37
N ALA A 60 -4.25 -2.58 12.95
CA ALA A 60 -4.83 -1.60 13.85
C ALA A 60 -5.91 -2.20 14.79
N PRO A 61 -5.91 -1.84 16.09
CA PRO A 61 -7.00 -2.22 17.00
C PRO A 61 -8.34 -1.62 16.55
N ARG A 62 -9.40 -2.43 16.55
CA ARG A 62 -10.74 -1.96 16.14
C ARG A 62 -11.23 -0.83 17.05
N ARG A 63 -12.04 0.08 16.49
CA ARG A 63 -12.61 1.25 17.17
C ARG A 63 -11.56 2.23 17.71
N THR A 64 -10.38 2.29 17.07
CA THR A 64 -9.37 3.31 17.35
C THR A 64 -9.19 4.24 16.15
N TRP A 65 -8.69 5.45 16.41
CA TRP A 65 -8.29 6.39 15.36
C TRP A 65 -7.31 5.77 14.37
N ALA A 66 -6.38 4.93 14.85
CA ALA A 66 -5.45 4.21 13.98
C ALA A 66 -6.17 3.33 12.95
N ALA A 67 -7.28 2.68 13.30
CA ALA A 67 -8.07 1.88 12.36
C ALA A 67 -8.81 2.77 11.33
N GLY A 68 -9.31 3.93 11.76
CA GLY A 68 -9.94 4.90 10.85
C GLY A 68 -8.95 5.45 9.82
N VAL A 69 -7.82 5.98 10.31
CA VAL A 69 -6.74 6.53 9.46
C VAL A 69 -6.20 5.48 8.49
N SER A 70 -5.90 4.27 8.98
CA SER A 70 -5.40 3.20 8.10
C SER A 70 -6.43 2.78 7.05
N GLY A 71 -7.73 2.89 7.36
CA GLY A 71 -8.81 2.63 6.41
C GLY A 71 -8.84 3.67 5.28
N ILE A 72 -8.67 4.95 5.60
CA ILE A 72 -8.57 6.03 4.61
C ILE A 72 -7.34 5.81 3.72
N VAL A 73 -6.19 5.50 4.31
CA VAL A 73 -4.96 5.23 3.55
C VAL A 73 -5.12 4.03 2.61
N LEU A 74 -5.83 2.97 3.04
CA LEU A 74 -6.17 1.84 2.18
C LEU A 74 -7.05 2.25 0.99
N LEU A 75 -8.05 3.10 1.22
CA LEU A 75 -8.89 3.61 0.13
C LEU A 75 -8.08 4.44 -0.87
N LEU A 76 -7.19 5.30 -0.38
CA LEU A 76 -6.28 6.08 -1.24
C LEU A 76 -5.33 5.18 -2.03
N ALA A 77 -4.79 4.13 -1.40
CA ALA A 77 -3.95 3.15 -2.08
C ALA A 77 -4.72 2.38 -3.17
N ALA A 78 -5.96 1.99 -2.90
CA ALA A 78 -6.83 1.33 -3.89
C ALA A 78 -7.20 2.26 -5.05
N ALA A 79 -7.40 3.55 -4.76
CA ALA A 79 -7.68 4.58 -5.76
C ALA A 79 -6.43 5.02 -6.55
N TRP A 80 -5.21 4.70 -6.08
CA TRP A 80 -3.98 5.19 -6.70
C TRP A 80 -3.90 4.83 -8.18
N LEU A 81 -4.14 3.57 -8.56
CA LEU A 81 -4.05 3.13 -9.96
C LEU A 81 -5.14 3.73 -10.87
N PRO A 82 -6.45 3.68 -10.54
CA PRO A 82 -7.47 4.29 -11.38
C PRO A 82 -7.28 5.82 -11.50
N VAL A 83 -6.86 6.50 -10.44
CA VAL A 83 -6.56 7.94 -10.52
C VAL A 83 -5.31 8.19 -11.37
N SER A 84 -4.25 7.39 -11.22
CA SER A 84 -3.04 7.50 -12.05
C SER A 84 -3.36 7.35 -13.54
N THR A 85 -4.17 6.33 -13.89
CA THR A 85 -4.54 6.04 -15.28
C THR A 85 -5.43 7.14 -15.87
N ALA A 86 -6.39 7.66 -15.10
CA ALA A 86 -7.24 8.77 -15.52
C ALA A 86 -6.43 10.06 -15.75
N LEU A 87 -5.44 10.35 -14.89
CA LEU A 87 -4.60 11.54 -15.00
C LEU A 87 -3.56 11.44 -16.13
N ALA A 88 -2.97 10.27 -16.33
CA ALA A 88 -2.02 10.03 -17.40
C ALA A 88 -2.70 9.93 -18.78
N GLY A 89 -3.99 9.57 -18.82
CA GLY A 89 -4.69 9.26 -20.07
C GLY A 89 -4.18 7.99 -20.77
N ASN A 90 -3.33 7.21 -20.10
CA ASN A 90 -2.76 5.97 -20.59
C ASN A 90 -2.42 5.01 -19.43
N LEU A 91 -2.31 3.71 -19.74
CA LEU A 91 -2.03 2.67 -18.75
C LEU A 91 -0.54 2.54 -18.40
N ALA A 92 0.34 3.10 -19.24
CA ALA A 92 1.77 3.14 -18.96
C ALA A 92 2.14 4.13 -17.85
N LEU A 93 1.18 4.98 -17.42
CA LEU A 93 1.39 6.05 -16.46
C LEU A 93 2.44 7.07 -16.94
N ASN A 94 2.48 7.29 -18.25
CA ASN A 94 3.31 8.33 -18.85
C ASN A 94 2.63 9.67 -18.62
N PHE A 95 3.16 10.47 -17.68
CA PHE A 95 2.69 11.82 -17.44
C PHE A 95 3.48 12.81 -18.29
N SER A 96 2.79 13.70 -19.01
CA SER A 96 3.40 14.87 -19.65
C SER A 96 3.38 16.07 -18.68
N ASP A 97 4.33 16.98 -18.88
CA ASP A 97 4.34 18.31 -18.25
C ASP A 97 4.39 18.29 -16.70
N ASP A 98 3.98 19.39 -16.06
CA ASP A 98 3.96 19.57 -14.59
C ASP A 98 3.03 18.59 -13.85
N ARG A 99 2.22 17.81 -14.57
CA ARG A 99 1.37 16.77 -13.97
C ARG A 99 2.21 15.64 -13.40
N GLY A 100 3.33 15.30 -14.04
CA GLY A 100 4.22 14.24 -13.60
C GLY A 100 4.88 14.53 -12.26
N SER A 101 5.39 15.75 -12.08
CA SER A 101 6.02 16.18 -10.83
C SER A 101 5.01 16.24 -9.67
N THR A 102 3.83 16.81 -9.93
CA THR A 102 2.74 16.86 -8.94
C THR A 102 2.29 15.44 -8.54
N TRP A 103 2.13 14.55 -9.50
CA TRP A 103 1.72 13.17 -9.24
C TRP A 103 2.79 12.36 -8.49
N LEU A 104 4.07 12.63 -8.75
CA LEU A 104 5.18 12.05 -8.00
C LEU A 104 5.11 12.45 -6.53
N VAL A 105 4.91 13.74 -6.23
CA VAL A 105 4.76 14.24 -4.86
C VAL A 105 3.57 13.58 -4.17
N PHE A 106 2.43 13.46 -4.86
CA PHE A 106 1.27 12.74 -4.33
C PHE A 106 1.59 11.27 -4.01
N SER A 107 2.25 10.56 -4.93
CA SER A 107 2.60 9.14 -4.76
C SER A 107 3.59 8.93 -3.61
N LEU A 108 4.57 9.82 -3.46
CA LEU A 108 5.49 9.83 -2.32
C LEU A 108 4.77 10.13 -1.00
N GLY A 109 3.86 11.10 -1.00
CA GLY A 109 3.02 11.41 0.15
C GLY A 109 2.16 10.22 0.58
N LEU A 110 1.57 9.51 -0.38
CA LEU A 110 0.80 8.29 -0.12
C LEU A 110 1.68 7.17 0.45
N LEU A 111 2.86 6.95 -0.12
CA LEU A 111 3.83 5.98 0.42
C LEU A 111 4.19 6.31 1.87
N LEU A 112 4.49 7.58 2.17
CA LEU A 112 4.80 8.03 3.52
C LEU A 112 3.61 7.82 4.47
N ALA A 113 2.38 8.12 4.02
CA ALA A 113 1.17 7.89 4.79
C ALA A 113 0.96 6.41 5.12
N ILE A 114 1.26 5.50 4.18
CA ILE A 114 1.23 4.04 4.39
C ILE A 114 2.25 3.64 5.45
N LEU A 115 3.49 4.12 5.37
CA LEU A 115 4.54 3.80 6.35
C LEU A 115 4.20 4.29 7.76
N VAL A 116 3.73 5.53 7.88
CA VAL A 116 3.28 6.11 9.15
C VAL A 116 2.10 5.34 9.71
N SER A 117 1.13 4.98 8.87
CA SER A 117 -0.03 4.17 9.26
C SER A 117 0.39 2.79 9.77
N LEU A 118 1.35 2.13 9.12
CA LEU A 118 1.93 0.85 9.54
C LEU A 118 2.62 0.95 10.91
N ALA A 119 3.47 1.97 11.09
CA ALA A 119 4.18 2.21 12.34
C ALA A 119 3.19 2.47 13.49
N TRP A 120 2.18 3.31 13.24
CA TRP A 120 1.15 3.61 14.23
C TRP A 120 0.29 2.38 14.56
N ALA A 121 -0.18 1.65 13.56
CA ALA A 121 -0.95 0.41 13.78
C ALA A 121 -0.17 -0.61 14.61
N THR A 122 1.13 -0.75 14.34
CA THR A 122 2.05 -1.62 15.09
C THR A 122 2.16 -1.18 16.54
N PHE A 123 2.44 0.11 16.77
CA PHE A 123 2.56 0.67 18.11
C PHE A 123 1.24 0.55 18.90
N ALA A 124 0.10 0.83 18.27
CA ALA A 124 -1.21 0.70 18.88
C ALA A 124 -1.53 -0.76 19.26
N ALA A 125 -1.25 -1.71 18.36
CA ALA A 125 -1.42 -3.14 18.61
C ALA A 125 -0.53 -3.62 19.78
N TRP A 126 0.73 -3.19 19.82
CA TRP A 126 1.67 -3.50 20.90
C TRP A 126 1.19 -2.97 22.26
N ARG A 127 0.73 -1.71 22.32
CA ARG A 127 0.18 -1.13 23.56
C ARG A 127 -1.07 -1.87 24.04
N CYS A 128 -1.95 -2.27 23.14
CA CYS A 128 -3.11 -3.09 23.48
C CYS A 128 -2.70 -4.46 24.03
N ALA A 129 -1.70 -5.11 23.45
CA ALA A 129 -1.20 -6.40 23.91
C ALA A 129 -0.59 -6.31 25.32
N ILE A 130 0.17 -5.26 25.62
CA ILE A 130 0.74 -5.05 26.97
C ILE A 130 -0.38 -4.83 27.99
N ARG A 131 -1.39 -4.01 27.67
CA ARG A 131 -2.52 -3.76 28.58
C ARG A 131 -3.31 -5.02 28.88
N ALA A 132 -3.48 -5.90 27.89
CA ALA A 132 -4.18 -7.17 28.07
C ALA A 132 -3.44 -8.16 28.98
N ARG A 133 -2.10 -8.08 29.06
CA ARG A 133 -1.28 -8.93 29.96
C ARG A 133 -1.25 -8.46 31.41
N ARG A 134 -1.66 -7.22 31.68
CA ARG A 134 -1.67 -6.63 33.03
C ARG A 134 -3.02 -6.77 33.74
N ARG A 135 -4.04 -7.26 33.04
CA ARG A 135 -5.36 -7.59 33.59
C ARG A 135 -5.42 -9.10 33.78
#